data_AF-A0A7J6QLM1-F1
#
_entry.id   AF-A0A7J6QLM1-F1
#
_cell.length_a   1.000
_cell.length_b   1.000
_cell.length_c   1.000
_cell.angle_alpha   90.00
_cell.angle_beta   90.00
_cell.angle_gamma   90.00
#
_symmetry.space_group_name_H-M   'P 1'
#
loop_
_entity.id
_entity.type
_entity.pdbx_description
1 polymer ?
#
loop_
_entity_poly.entity_id
_entity_poly.type
_entity_poly.pdbx_seq_one_letter_code
_entity_poly.pdbx_strand_id
1 'polypeptide(L)'
;MAAGCFECEGPCAPKQPTKHVKFQDGIRPSSNSGVCDQHTWSCPRSSGPDEGDPNFPSLVKQLRAKGAIGSSIFALYLFPSSLPFIDGALLLGGGDPSLHMNPMHFTELRTGDGYYMVKLGSLQVGDAHKTIGINEDVTLDTGTNFLYVSKLYYDTVIKDIKAQANKAARRTVPITFDSGRDVWTFPCQYLTIMPPLAFGLSAKGTVPLTMTYMNYARNDEGYCHFIIKKEDDNSWTFPDRMLIGNYFEFQPDQHRVGIARLAGNRE
;
A
#
# COMPACT_ATOMS: atom_id res chain seq x y z
N MET A 1 -35.13 -11.20 8.67
CA MET A 1 -35.28 -9.87 8.04
C MET A 1 -34.93 -8.81 9.06
N ALA A 2 -33.81 -8.13 8.87
CA ALA A 2 -33.46 -6.88 9.52
C ALA A 2 -32.55 -6.13 8.53
N ALA A 3 -33.09 -5.08 7.91
CA ALA A 3 -32.41 -4.19 6.99
C ALA A 3 -31.94 -2.97 7.79
N GLY A 4 -30.63 -2.72 7.84
CA GLY A 4 -30.08 -1.48 8.36
C GLY A 4 -29.80 -0.52 7.21
N CYS A 5 -30.73 0.38 6.92
CA CYS A 5 -30.49 1.51 6.02
C CYS A 5 -29.87 2.66 6.82
N PHE A 6 -28.79 3.26 6.32
CA PHE A 6 -28.35 4.57 6.79
C PHE A 6 -29.26 5.65 6.21
N GLU A 7 -30.05 6.30 7.08
CA GLU A 7 -30.76 7.55 6.76
C GLU A 7 -29.77 8.72 6.85
N CYS A 8 -29.77 9.58 5.83
CA CYS A 8 -29.13 10.89 5.90
C CYS A 8 -30.14 11.90 6.43
N GLU A 9 -29.88 12.47 7.60
CA GLU A 9 -30.66 13.61 8.10
C GLU A 9 -30.30 14.88 7.32
N GLY A 10 -31.16 15.23 6.35
CA GLY A 10 -31.26 16.58 5.78
C GLY A 10 -30.58 16.83 4.43
N PRO A 11 -31.06 17.85 3.67
CA PRO A 11 -30.60 18.12 2.31
C PRO A 11 -29.19 18.72 2.31
N CYS A 12 -28.25 18.02 1.67
CA CYS A 12 -26.89 18.52 1.45
C CYS A 12 -26.90 19.58 0.33
N ALA A 13 -26.76 20.84 0.71
CA ALA A 13 -26.37 21.90 -0.22
C ALA A 13 -24.97 21.61 -0.80
N PRO A 14 -24.65 22.03 -2.04
CA PRO A 14 -23.38 21.72 -2.70
C PRO A 14 -22.25 22.50 -2.01
N LYS A 15 -21.55 21.84 -1.09
CA LYS A 15 -20.21 22.24 -0.65
C LYS A 15 -19.21 21.28 -1.27
N GLN A 16 -18.03 21.80 -1.62
CA GLN A 16 -16.91 21.02 -2.17
C GLN A 16 -16.68 19.74 -1.33
N PRO A 17 -16.46 18.59 -1.97
CA PRO A 17 -16.40 17.32 -1.26
C PRO A 17 -15.03 17.13 -0.60
N THR A 18 -14.95 17.40 0.69
CA THR A 18 -13.89 16.89 1.56
C THR A 18 -14.52 16.31 2.82
N LYS A 19 -15.19 15.14 2.68
CA LYS A 19 -15.47 14.31 3.85
C LYS A 19 -14.21 13.54 4.20
N HIS A 20 -13.47 14.03 5.19
CA HIS A 20 -12.33 13.33 5.76
C HIS A 20 -12.85 12.19 6.65
N VAL A 21 -12.57 10.94 6.28
CA VAL A 21 -12.80 9.80 7.17
C VAL A 21 -11.47 9.49 7.86
N LYS A 22 -11.41 9.71 9.18
CA LYS A 22 -10.26 9.32 10.01
C LYS A 22 -10.44 7.87 10.47
N PHE A 23 -9.45 7.02 10.23
CA PHE A 23 -9.38 5.68 10.81
C PHE A 23 -8.55 5.73 12.09
N GLN A 24 -9.05 5.15 13.19
CA GLN A 24 -8.27 4.91 14.40
C GLN A 24 -7.98 3.41 14.49
N ASP A 25 -6.74 3.02 14.24
CA ASP A 25 -6.28 1.66 14.51
C ASP A 25 -5.95 1.53 16.01
N GLY A 26 -6.83 0.86 16.74
CA GLY A 26 -6.72 0.75 18.19
C GLY A 26 -7.57 -0.38 18.76
N ILE A 27 -7.29 -1.63 18.39
CA ILE A 27 -7.75 -2.80 19.16
C ILE A 27 -6.51 -3.58 19.63
N ARG A 28 -6.23 -3.52 20.93
CA ARG A 28 -5.29 -4.43 21.60
C ARG A 28 -5.95 -5.81 21.70
N PRO A 29 -5.26 -6.93 21.40
CA PRO A 29 -5.81 -8.25 21.64
C PRO A 29 -5.76 -8.54 23.15
N SER A 30 -6.90 -8.57 23.82
CA SER A 30 -7.01 -9.22 25.13
C SER A 30 -7.18 -10.72 24.91
N SER A 31 -6.24 -11.49 25.45
CA SER A 31 -6.32 -12.94 25.58
C SER A 31 -7.62 -13.36 26.31
N ASN A 32 -8.51 -14.07 25.62
CA ASN A 32 -9.11 -15.29 26.13
C ASN A 32 -9.90 -16.01 25.04
N SER A 33 -9.64 -17.31 24.98
CA SER A 33 -10.27 -18.35 24.18
C SER A 33 -11.80 -18.34 24.29
N GLY A 34 -12.48 -18.33 23.14
CA GLY A 34 -13.93 -18.50 23.05
C GLY A 34 -14.39 -18.48 21.59
N VAL A 35 -14.24 -19.63 20.94
CA VAL A 35 -15.03 -20.14 19.79
C VAL A 35 -15.77 -19.08 18.95
N CYS A 36 -15.24 -18.81 17.75
CA CYS A 36 -16.05 -18.34 16.62
C CYS A 36 -16.03 -19.44 15.57
N ASP A 37 -16.93 -20.42 15.75
CA ASP A 37 -17.25 -21.42 14.74
C ASP A 37 -18.33 -20.86 13.79
N GLN A 38 -18.08 -21.02 12.49
CA GLN A 38 -19.06 -21.05 11.41
C GLN A 38 -20.09 -19.90 11.35
N HIS A 39 -19.65 -18.71 10.93
CA HIS A 39 -20.31 -17.89 9.89
C HIS A 39 -19.35 -16.75 9.57
N THR A 40 -18.58 -16.94 8.52
CA THR A 40 -17.61 -15.98 7.98
C THR A 40 -18.28 -14.62 7.76
N TRP A 41 -18.03 -13.67 8.67
CA TRP A 41 -18.13 -12.25 8.39
C TRP A 41 -16.95 -11.87 7.50
N SER A 42 -16.99 -12.34 6.25
CA SER A 42 -16.22 -11.77 5.17
C SER A 42 -16.74 -10.36 4.98
N CYS A 43 -16.01 -9.35 5.46
CA CYS A 43 -16.23 -7.99 4.96
C CYS A 43 -16.16 -8.08 3.43
N PRO A 44 -17.18 -7.62 2.68
CA PRO A 44 -17.09 -7.58 1.24
C PRO A 44 -15.90 -6.69 0.89
N ARG A 45 -14.95 -7.26 0.12
CA ARG A 45 -13.69 -6.65 -0.33
C ARG A 45 -13.84 -5.14 -0.50
N SER A 46 -13.33 -4.39 0.48
CA SER A 46 -13.47 -2.94 0.51
C SER A 46 -12.43 -2.33 -0.41
N SER A 47 -12.91 -1.60 -1.42
CA SER A 47 -12.18 -0.77 -2.41
C SER A 47 -11.64 -1.43 -3.68
N GLY A 48 -11.54 -2.76 -3.80
CA GLY A 48 -11.10 -3.41 -5.06
C GLY A 48 -11.99 -3.08 -6.28
N PRO A 49 -11.51 -3.29 -7.51
CA PRO A 49 -12.30 -3.04 -8.72
C PRO A 49 -13.58 -3.87 -8.77
N ASP A 50 -14.56 -3.33 -9.51
CA ASP A 50 -15.97 -3.77 -9.58
C ASP A 50 -16.21 -5.16 -10.26
N GLU A 51 -15.25 -6.08 -10.16
CA GLU A 51 -15.49 -7.51 -10.45
C GLU A 51 -16.13 -8.25 -9.25
N GLY A 52 -16.44 -7.53 -8.17
CA GLY A 52 -17.21 -8.03 -7.03
C GLY A 52 -18.63 -8.45 -7.43
N ASP A 53 -19.19 -9.38 -6.65
CA ASP A 53 -20.54 -9.94 -6.81
C ASP A 53 -21.55 -8.88 -7.31
N PRO A 54 -22.27 -9.11 -8.42
CA PRO A 54 -23.23 -8.14 -8.96
C PRO A 54 -24.33 -7.74 -7.96
N ASN A 55 -24.55 -8.54 -6.92
CA ASN A 55 -25.46 -8.24 -5.82
C ASN A 55 -24.86 -7.28 -4.76
N PHE A 56 -23.54 -7.08 -4.78
CA PHE A 56 -22.80 -6.25 -3.83
C PHE A 56 -21.84 -5.29 -4.57
N PRO A 57 -22.38 -4.21 -5.19
CA PRO A 57 -21.54 -3.20 -5.83
C PRO A 57 -20.55 -2.58 -4.86
N SER A 58 -19.38 -2.13 -5.34
CA SER A 58 -18.39 -1.46 -4.48
C SER A 58 -18.98 -0.23 -3.77
N LEU A 59 -18.37 0.15 -2.65
CA LEU A 59 -18.74 1.36 -1.92
C LEU A 59 -18.73 2.60 -2.83
N VAL A 60 -17.71 2.74 -3.69
CA VAL A 60 -17.59 3.86 -4.63
C VAL A 60 -18.80 3.90 -5.58
N LYS A 61 -19.19 2.75 -6.14
CA LYS A 61 -20.35 2.64 -7.02
C LYS A 61 -21.66 2.96 -6.29
N GLN A 62 -21.83 2.48 -5.06
CA GLN A 62 -22.99 2.79 -4.24
C GLN A 62 -23.10 4.30 -3.94
N LEU A 63 -21.98 4.95 -3.59
CA LEU A 63 -21.94 6.39 -3.31
C LEU A 63 -22.23 7.22 -4.57
N ARG A 64 -21.73 6.82 -5.74
CA ARG A 64 -22.07 7.44 -7.03
C ARG A 64 -23.55 7.30 -7.36
N ALA A 65 -24.11 6.11 -7.21
CA ALA A 65 -25.52 5.84 -7.51
C ALA A 65 -26.47 6.69 -6.63
N LYS A 66 -26.06 7.02 -5.40
CA LYS A 66 -26.78 7.92 -4.49
C LYS A 66 -26.49 9.40 -4.71
N GLY A 67 -25.63 9.77 -5.67
CA GLY A 67 -25.22 11.15 -5.92
C GLY A 67 -24.35 11.76 -4.80
N ALA A 68 -23.81 10.95 -3.89
CA ALA A 68 -22.99 11.43 -2.78
C ALA A 68 -21.57 11.83 -3.22
N ILE A 69 -21.08 11.25 -4.31
CA ILE A 69 -19.84 11.63 -4.99
C ILE A 69 -20.08 11.73 -6.50
N GLY A 70 -19.42 12.68 -7.16
CA GLY A 70 -19.59 12.93 -8.61
C GLY A 70 -18.73 12.04 -9.51
N SER A 71 -17.73 11.34 -8.95
CA SER A 71 -16.72 10.59 -9.70
C SER A 71 -16.38 9.27 -9.01
N SER A 72 -15.87 8.30 -9.76
CA SER A 72 -15.28 7.06 -9.21
C SER A 72 -13.82 7.22 -8.78
N ILE A 73 -13.25 8.42 -8.94
CA ILE A 73 -11.90 8.73 -8.49
C ILE A 73 -11.83 8.65 -6.97
N PHE A 74 -10.78 8.04 -6.46
CA PHE A 74 -10.46 8.05 -5.05
C PHE A 74 -8.95 8.12 -4.85
N ALA A 75 -8.51 8.64 -3.71
CA ALA A 75 -7.11 8.76 -3.39
C ALA A 75 -6.78 8.25 -1.99
N LEU A 76 -5.55 7.77 -1.82
CA LEU A 76 -5.05 7.13 -0.61
C LEU A 76 -3.65 7.68 -0.30
N TYR A 77 -3.41 7.93 0.98
CA TYR A 77 -2.09 8.31 1.47
C TYR A 77 -1.94 8.01 2.96
N LEU A 78 -0.70 7.83 3.38
CA LEU A 78 -0.30 7.73 4.78
C LEU A 78 0.86 8.71 5.05
N PHE A 79 0.73 9.57 6.05
CA PHE A 79 1.81 10.46 6.46
C PHE A 79 2.93 9.68 7.14
N PRO A 80 4.21 9.96 6.82
CA PRO A 80 5.33 9.43 7.59
C PRO A 80 5.19 9.80 9.06
N SER A 81 5.34 8.83 9.96
CA SER A 81 5.23 9.02 11.39
C SER A 81 6.31 8.21 12.11
N SER A 82 6.94 8.81 13.12
CA SER A 82 7.83 8.12 14.06
C SER A 82 7.07 7.55 15.27
N LEU A 83 5.77 7.84 15.36
CA LEU A 83 4.88 7.34 16.41
C LEU A 83 4.27 5.99 15.99
N PRO A 84 3.75 5.19 16.93
CA PRO A 84 3.16 3.88 16.62
C PRO A 84 1.88 3.98 15.76
N PHE A 85 1.33 5.19 15.59
CA PHE A 85 0.16 5.46 14.77
C PHE A 85 0.58 6.22 13.51
N ILE A 86 0.01 5.82 12.38
CA ILE A 86 0.21 6.44 11.07
C ILE A 86 -1.11 7.13 10.70
N ASP A 87 -1.07 8.44 10.48
CA ASP A 87 -2.23 9.21 10.03
C ASP A 87 -2.34 9.16 8.50
N GLY A 88 -3.54 9.32 7.98
CA GLY A 88 -3.81 9.23 6.55
C GLY A 88 -5.29 9.34 6.24
N ALA A 89 -5.65 9.24 4.96
CA ALA A 89 -7.04 9.25 4.56
C ALA A 89 -7.31 8.50 3.26
N LEU A 90 -8.56 8.07 3.14
CA LEU A 90 -9.21 7.74 1.88
C LEU A 90 -10.07 8.94 1.45
N LEU A 91 -9.76 9.51 0.28
CA LEU A 91 -10.54 10.57 -0.35
C LEU A 91 -11.47 9.93 -1.39
N LEU A 92 -12.75 10.26 -1.37
CA LEU A 92 -13.76 9.69 -2.27
C LEU A 92 -14.34 10.78 -3.17
N GLY A 93 -14.42 10.51 -4.47
CA GLY A 93 -14.96 11.43 -5.48
C GLY A 93 -13.93 12.35 -6.13
N GLY A 94 -12.65 12.23 -5.77
CA GLY A 94 -11.54 13.04 -6.28
C GLY A 94 -10.29 12.92 -5.42
N GLY A 95 -9.18 13.48 -5.89
CA GLY A 95 -7.99 13.73 -5.08
C GLY A 95 -7.87 15.19 -4.66
N ASP A 96 -6.80 15.49 -3.92
CA ASP A 96 -6.46 16.81 -3.40
C ASP A 96 -5.02 17.17 -3.81
N PRO A 97 -4.85 18.08 -4.79
CA PRO A 97 -3.53 18.49 -5.27
C PRO A 97 -2.64 19.17 -4.22
N SER A 98 -3.20 19.64 -3.10
CA SER A 98 -2.41 20.24 -2.02
C SER A 98 -1.67 19.21 -1.18
N LEU A 99 -2.06 17.93 -1.27
CA LEU A 99 -1.48 16.84 -0.49
C LEU A 99 -0.29 16.17 -1.17
N HIS A 100 0.04 16.49 -2.41
CA HIS A 100 1.15 15.85 -3.10
C HIS A 100 2.06 16.84 -3.83
N MET A 101 3.31 16.42 -4.02
CA MET A 101 4.27 17.17 -4.82
C MET A 101 3.93 17.02 -6.31
N ASN A 102 4.18 18.06 -7.09
CA ASN A 102 4.08 18.02 -8.55
C ASN A 102 5.43 17.64 -9.18
N PRO A 103 5.43 16.97 -10.35
CA PRO A 103 4.26 16.45 -11.05
C PRO A 103 3.76 15.11 -10.47
N MET A 104 2.46 14.84 -10.60
CA MET A 104 1.93 13.48 -10.46
C MET A 104 2.21 12.67 -11.73
N HIS A 105 2.67 11.44 -11.58
CA HIS A 105 2.98 10.54 -12.67
C HIS A 105 1.90 9.47 -12.81
N PHE A 106 1.43 9.22 -14.02
CA PHE A 106 0.37 8.25 -14.28
C PHE A 106 0.89 6.98 -14.92
N THR A 107 0.34 5.85 -14.50
CA THR A 107 0.53 4.55 -15.15
C THR A 107 -0.80 3.89 -15.42
N GLU A 108 -0.79 2.93 -16.35
CA GLU A 108 -1.97 2.15 -16.70
C GLU A 108 -2.41 1.30 -15.50
N LEU A 109 -3.68 1.46 -15.12
CA LEU A 109 -4.33 0.69 -14.08
C LEU A 109 -5.15 -0.41 -14.75
N ARG A 110 -4.77 -1.65 -14.46
CA ARG A 110 -5.52 -2.83 -14.87
C ARG A 110 -6.40 -3.28 -13.71
N THR A 111 -7.58 -3.75 -14.07
CA THR A 111 -8.52 -4.39 -13.14
C THR A 111 -8.69 -5.84 -13.59
N GLY A 112 -8.46 -6.79 -12.70
CA GLY A 112 -8.57 -8.21 -12.98
C GLY A 112 -8.57 -9.04 -11.70
N ASP A 113 -9.37 -10.09 -11.67
CA ASP A 113 -9.61 -10.98 -10.53
C ASP A 113 -10.02 -10.24 -9.22
N GLY A 114 -10.64 -9.07 -9.38
CA GLY A 114 -11.01 -8.18 -8.27
C GLY A 114 -9.85 -7.39 -7.66
N TYR A 115 -8.73 -7.21 -8.38
CA TYR A 115 -7.55 -6.46 -7.92
C TYR A 115 -7.20 -5.27 -8.81
N TYR A 116 -6.68 -4.22 -8.19
CA TYR A 116 -6.01 -3.13 -8.90
C TYR A 116 -4.55 -3.49 -9.14
N MET A 117 -4.16 -3.48 -10.41
CA MET A 117 -2.84 -3.92 -10.83
C MET A 117 -2.16 -2.88 -11.70
N VAL A 118 -0.83 -2.78 -11.57
CA VAL A 118 0.04 -2.00 -12.45
C VAL A 118 1.21 -2.85 -12.93
N LYS A 119 1.91 -2.43 -13.98
CA LYS A 119 3.14 -3.10 -14.43
C LYS A 119 4.37 -2.64 -13.65
N LEU A 120 5.24 -3.57 -13.27
CA LEU A 120 6.59 -3.27 -12.80
C LEU A 120 7.60 -3.43 -13.95
N GLY A 121 8.23 -2.34 -14.36
CA GLY A 121 9.23 -2.35 -15.44
C GLY A 121 10.65 -2.35 -14.93
N SER A 122 10.91 -1.82 -13.73
CA SER A 122 12.25 -1.78 -13.17
C SER A 122 12.28 -1.74 -11.64
N LEU A 123 13.38 -2.22 -11.07
CA LEU A 123 13.68 -2.18 -9.65
C LEU A 123 15.14 -1.80 -9.43
N GLN A 124 15.41 -1.02 -8.39
CA GLN A 124 16.76 -0.76 -7.88
C GLN A 124 16.75 -0.76 -6.35
N VAL A 125 17.73 -1.41 -5.74
CA VAL A 125 17.93 -1.44 -4.28
C VAL A 125 19.12 -0.56 -3.91
N GLY A 126 18.89 0.57 -3.24
CA GLY A 126 19.94 1.54 -2.94
C GLY A 126 20.66 2.01 -4.21
N ASP A 127 21.99 1.84 -4.25
CA ASP A 127 22.80 2.10 -5.43
C ASP A 127 23.23 0.83 -6.20
N ALA A 128 22.57 -0.31 -5.94
CA ALA A 128 22.79 -1.54 -6.68
C ALA A 128 22.40 -1.38 -8.16
N HIS A 129 22.71 -2.42 -8.95
CA HIS A 129 22.32 -2.46 -10.36
C HIS A 129 20.79 -2.33 -10.50
N LYS A 130 20.35 -1.50 -11.45
CA LYS A 130 18.93 -1.36 -11.76
C LYS A 130 18.48 -2.49 -12.69
N THR A 131 17.67 -3.39 -12.18
CA THR A 131 16.99 -4.41 -12.99
C THR A 131 15.92 -3.73 -13.84
N ILE A 132 15.97 -3.93 -15.15
CA ILE A 132 15.03 -3.38 -16.13
C ILE A 132 14.35 -4.51 -16.91
N GLY A 133 13.16 -4.24 -17.46
CA GLY A 133 12.43 -5.20 -18.28
C GLY A 133 11.69 -6.28 -17.48
N ILE A 134 11.37 -6.03 -16.21
CA ILE A 134 10.69 -7.01 -15.32
C ILE A 134 9.32 -7.41 -15.92
N ASN A 135 8.50 -6.43 -16.30
CA ASN A 135 7.19 -6.57 -16.95
C ASN A 135 6.17 -7.48 -16.24
N GLU A 136 6.32 -7.68 -14.94
CA GLU A 136 5.38 -8.42 -14.08
C GLU A 136 4.26 -7.50 -13.58
N ASP A 137 3.14 -8.11 -13.20
CA ASP A 137 2.04 -7.39 -12.57
C ASP A 137 2.31 -7.19 -11.07
N VAL A 138 1.96 -6.00 -10.59
CA VAL A 138 1.97 -5.62 -9.19
C VAL A 138 0.54 -5.36 -8.74
N THR A 139 0.08 -6.14 -7.79
CA THR A 139 -1.17 -5.87 -7.08
C THR A 139 -0.95 -4.77 -6.04
N LEU A 140 -1.79 -3.74 -6.08
CA LEU A 140 -1.80 -2.65 -5.12
C LEU A 140 -2.82 -2.98 -4.01
N ASP A 141 -2.36 -3.56 -2.90
CA ASP A 141 -3.23 -4.14 -1.87
C ASP A 141 -3.03 -3.48 -0.50
N THR A 142 -3.93 -2.56 -0.14
CA THR A 142 -3.93 -1.96 1.19
C THR A 142 -4.45 -2.88 2.29
N GLY A 143 -4.89 -4.10 1.96
CA GLY A 143 -5.32 -5.12 2.91
C GLY A 143 -4.19 -6.05 3.36
N THR A 144 -3.02 -6.01 2.71
CA THR A 144 -1.87 -6.84 3.07
C THR A 144 -0.81 -6.09 3.87
N ASN A 145 -0.13 -6.82 4.75
CA ASN A 145 0.92 -6.29 5.64
C ASN A 145 2.35 -6.53 5.12
N PHE A 146 2.52 -7.32 4.06
CA PHE A 146 3.81 -7.71 3.52
C PHE A 146 3.97 -7.25 2.08
N LEU A 147 5.18 -6.80 1.74
CA LEU A 147 5.64 -6.69 0.37
C LEU A 147 5.96 -8.11 -0.13
N TYR A 148 5.09 -8.64 -0.96
CA TYR A 148 5.34 -9.91 -1.65
C TYR A 148 6.13 -9.65 -2.92
N VAL A 149 7.21 -10.41 -3.05
CA VAL A 149 8.18 -10.28 -4.13
C VAL A 149 8.17 -11.58 -4.93
N SER A 150 8.01 -11.43 -6.24
CA SER A 150 8.11 -12.53 -7.22
C SER A 150 9.32 -13.41 -6.92
N LYS A 151 9.11 -14.73 -6.94
CA LYS A 151 10.16 -15.71 -6.62
C LYS A 151 11.42 -15.54 -7.46
N LEU A 152 11.30 -15.00 -8.67
CA LEU A 152 12.42 -14.76 -9.58
C LEU A 152 13.38 -13.67 -9.06
N TYR A 153 12.86 -12.70 -8.32
CA TYR A 153 13.62 -11.53 -7.86
C TYR A 153 13.91 -11.53 -6.36
N TYR A 154 13.17 -12.31 -5.56
CA TYR A 154 13.27 -12.30 -4.09
C TYR A 154 14.70 -12.44 -3.56
N ASP A 155 15.43 -13.47 -4.00
CA ASP A 155 16.79 -13.72 -3.48
C ASP A 155 17.76 -12.59 -3.86
N THR A 156 17.59 -12.00 -5.04
CA THR A 156 18.38 -10.84 -5.50
C THR A 156 18.04 -9.60 -4.68
N VAL A 157 16.75 -9.33 -4.43
CA VAL A 157 16.31 -8.22 -3.58
C VAL A 157 16.94 -8.30 -2.19
N ILE A 158 16.82 -9.45 -1.54
CA ILE A 158 17.36 -9.65 -0.19
C ILE A 158 18.90 -9.54 -0.19
N LYS A 159 19.57 -10.11 -1.20
CA LYS A 159 21.02 -10.01 -1.35
C LYS A 159 21.47 -8.56 -1.50
N ASP A 160 20.80 -7.78 -2.33
CA ASP A 160 21.15 -6.39 -2.57
C ASP A 160 20.86 -5.53 -1.34
N ILE A 161 19.76 -5.78 -0.62
CA ILE A 161 19.48 -5.10 0.65
C ILE A 161 20.64 -5.32 1.64
N LYS A 162 21.11 -6.56 1.77
CA LYS A 162 22.24 -6.89 2.65
C LYS A 162 23.53 -6.20 2.22
N ALA A 163 23.85 -6.23 0.92
CA ALA A 163 25.06 -5.62 0.40
C ALA A 163 25.06 -4.10 0.62
N GLN A 164 23.93 -3.45 0.36
CA GLN A 164 23.76 -2.01 0.54
C GLN A 164 23.77 -1.60 2.02
N ALA A 165 23.12 -2.38 2.89
CA ALA A 165 23.19 -2.15 4.34
C ALA A 165 24.63 -2.28 4.86
N ASN A 166 25.39 -3.28 4.41
CA ASN A 166 26.80 -3.45 4.76
C ASN A 166 27.65 -2.25 4.31
N LYS A 167 27.42 -1.78 3.08
CA LYS A 167 28.09 -0.61 2.51
C LYS A 167 27.81 0.64 3.35
N ALA A 168 26.54 0.90 3.67
CA ALA A 168 26.13 2.04 4.47
C ALA A 168 26.70 1.99 5.90
N ALA A 169 26.71 0.81 6.53
CA ALA A 169 27.24 0.59 7.86
C ALA A 169 28.78 0.57 7.93
N ARG A 170 29.47 0.42 6.77
CA ARG A 170 30.91 0.14 6.65
C ARG A 170 31.36 -1.10 7.44
N ARG A 171 30.46 -2.08 7.59
CA ARG A 171 30.69 -3.35 8.28
C ARG A 171 29.59 -4.35 7.91
N THR A 172 29.81 -5.62 8.22
CA THR A 172 28.75 -6.63 8.09
C THR A 172 27.63 -6.37 9.09
N VAL A 173 26.43 -6.11 8.58
CA VAL A 173 25.19 -6.04 9.33
C VAL A 173 24.64 -7.47 9.48
N PRO A 174 24.35 -7.95 10.70
CA PRO A 174 23.84 -9.30 10.90
C PRO A 174 22.36 -9.37 10.51
N ILE A 175 22.09 -9.55 9.21
CA ILE A 175 20.75 -9.75 8.65
C ILE A 175 20.52 -11.26 8.47
N THR A 176 19.68 -11.84 9.32
CA THR A 176 19.49 -13.28 9.46
C THR A 176 18.05 -13.70 9.23
N PHE A 177 17.83 -14.84 8.59
CA PHE A 177 16.49 -15.37 8.42
C PHE A 177 16.07 -16.12 9.68
N ASP A 178 14.96 -15.71 10.28
CA ASP A 178 14.33 -16.39 11.41
C ASP A 178 13.27 -17.34 10.87
N SER A 179 13.59 -18.64 10.80
CA SER A 179 12.68 -19.66 10.29
C SER A 179 11.47 -19.89 11.19
N GLY A 180 11.52 -19.52 12.47
CA GLY A 180 10.39 -19.66 13.38
C GLY A 180 9.31 -18.61 13.13
N ARG A 181 9.70 -17.46 12.57
CA ARG A 181 8.81 -16.34 12.24
C ARG A 181 8.65 -16.07 10.75
N ASP A 182 9.41 -16.78 9.92
CA ASP A 182 9.42 -16.64 8.45
C ASP A 182 9.68 -15.19 8.01
N VAL A 183 10.68 -14.55 8.62
CA VAL A 183 11.09 -13.16 8.34
C VAL A 183 12.61 -12.98 8.42
N TRP A 184 13.11 -11.98 7.70
CA TRP A 184 14.49 -11.50 7.87
C TRP A 184 14.58 -10.50 9.03
N THR A 185 15.52 -10.73 9.93
CA THR A 185 15.73 -9.96 11.16
C THR A 185 17.08 -9.24 11.13
N PHE A 186 17.18 -8.13 11.85
CA PHE A 186 18.42 -7.36 11.98
C PHE A 186 18.40 -6.47 13.24
N PRO A 187 19.56 -6.01 13.74
CA PRO A 187 19.60 -5.11 14.90
C PRO A 187 18.99 -3.73 14.59
N CYS A 188 18.09 -3.25 15.45
CA CYS A 188 17.33 -2.02 15.22
C CYS A 188 18.17 -0.75 15.02
N GLN A 189 19.40 -0.71 15.53
CA GLN A 189 20.34 0.40 15.27
C GLN A 189 20.67 0.61 13.78
N TYR A 190 20.36 -0.37 12.91
CA TYR A 190 20.57 -0.28 11.48
C TYR A 190 19.29 0.05 10.69
N LEU A 191 18.14 0.25 11.35
CA LEU A 191 16.86 0.46 10.67
C LEU A 191 16.88 1.63 9.69
N THR A 192 17.39 2.79 10.12
CA THR A 192 17.40 4.02 9.31
C THR A 192 18.42 4.03 8.19
N ILE A 193 19.37 3.09 8.16
CA ILE A 193 20.37 2.96 7.10
C ILE A 193 19.99 1.91 6.04
N MET A 194 18.81 1.27 6.19
CA MET A 194 18.35 0.31 5.20
C MET A 194 18.07 1.02 3.87
N PRO A 195 18.46 0.41 2.74
CA PRO A 195 18.49 1.08 1.44
C PRO A 195 17.10 1.34 0.87
N PRO A 196 16.85 2.48 0.20
CA PRO A 196 15.59 2.67 -0.49
C PRO A 196 15.40 1.62 -1.60
N LEU A 197 14.17 1.20 -1.83
CA LEU A 197 13.74 0.42 -2.99
C LEU A 197 13.08 1.38 -3.98
N ALA A 198 13.69 1.54 -5.15
CA ALA A 198 13.17 2.38 -6.22
C ALA A 198 12.52 1.49 -7.29
N PHE A 199 11.21 1.66 -7.48
CA PHE A 199 10.41 0.94 -8.46
C PHE A 199 10.06 1.84 -9.64
N GLY A 200 10.00 1.26 -10.83
CA GLY A 200 9.46 1.88 -12.03
C GLY A 200 8.13 1.22 -12.41
N LEU A 201 7.02 1.90 -12.11
CA LEU A 201 5.65 1.39 -12.24
C LEU A 201 5.07 1.68 -13.63
N SER A 202 5.55 0.96 -14.63
CA SER A 202 4.98 0.84 -15.97
C SER A 202 5.79 -0.24 -16.69
N ALA A 203 5.33 -0.76 -17.82
CA ALA A 203 6.11 -1.74 -18.58
C ALA A 203 7.54 -1.23 -18.93
N LYS A 204 7.72 0.09 -19.10
CA LYS A 204 9.01 0.74 -19.39
C LYS A 204 9.75 1.25 -18.14
N GLY A 205 9.16 1.15 -16.95
CA GLY A 205 9.77 1.61 -15.70
C GLY A 205 9.89 3.13 -15.54
N THR A 206 9.00 3.91 -16.18
CA THR A 206 9.10 5.38 -16.24
C THR A 206 8.38 6.13 -15.11
N VAL A 207 7.45 5.48 -14.39
CA VAL A 207 6.72 6.09 -13.26
C VAL A 207 7.42 5.72 -11.96
N PRO A 208 8.07 6.68 -11.27
CA PRO A 208 8.85 6.36 -10.10
C PRO A 208 7.96 6.12 -8.86
N LEU A 209 8.28 5.09 -8.10
CA LEU A 209 7.85 4.93 -6.71
C LEU A 209 9.09 4.62 -5.86
N THR A 210 9.22 5.25 -4.70
CA THR A 210 10.31 4.95 -3.76
C THR A 210 9.72 4.48 -2.43
N MET A 211 10.21 3.33 -1.97
CA MET A 211 9.97 2.79 -0.64
C MET A 211 11.24 2.90 0.18
N THR A 212 11.16 3.55 1.33
CA THR A 212 12.22 3.60 2.33
C THR A 212 12.05 2.49 3.36
N TYR A 213 12.95 2.41 4.34
CA TYR A 213 12.82 1.46 5.46
C TYR A 213 11.45 1.55 6.16
N MET A 214 10.80 2.72 6.18
CA MET A 214 9.46 2.88 6.77
C MET A 214 8.40 2.03 6.05
N ASN A 215 8.61 1.74 4.77
CA ASN A 215 7.64 1.03 3.95
C ASN A 215 7.82 -0.49 4.02
N TYR A 216 9.03 -1.01 4.22
CA TYR A 216 9.33 -2.45 4.14
C TYR A 216 10.04 -3.04 5.38
N ALA A 217 10.28 -2.24 6.42
CA ALA A 217 10.86 -2.71 7.69
C ALA A 217 10.05 -2.19 8.90
N ARG A 218 10.09 -2.95 9.99
CA ARG A 218 9.40 -2.62 11.25
C ARG A 218 10.36 -2.71 12.44
N ASN A 219 10.00 -1.97 13.49
CA ASN A 219 10.56 -2.09 14.82
C ASN A 219 9.40 -2.39 15.78
N ASP A 220 9.26 -3.66 16.14
CA ASP A 220 8.23 -4.11 17.07
C ASP A 220 8.89 -4.35 18.42
N GLU A 221 8.81 -3.36 19.32
CA GLU A 221 9.33 -3.45 20.69
C GLU A 221 10.83 -3.82 20.78
N GLY A 222 11.65 -3.28 19.86
CA GLY A 222 13.10 -3.56 19.80
C GLY A 222 13.46 -4.76 18.90
N TYR A 223 12.48 -5.39 18.27
CA TYR A 223 12.66 -6.42 17.27
C TYR A 223 12.50 -5.84 15.86
N CYS A 224 13.63 -5.71 15.14
CA CYS A 224 13.62 -5.20 13.77
C CYS A 224 13.68 -6.30 12.72
N HIS A 225 12.75 -6.22 11.77
CA HIS A 225 12.60 -7.21 10.72
C HIS A 225 12.05 -6.58 9.42
N PHE A 226 12.27 -7.26 8.30
CA PHE A 226 11.66 -6.91 7.03
C PHE A 226 10.25 -7.49 6.94
N ILE A 227 9.32 -6.69 6.43
CA ILE A 227 7.99 -7.14 5.99
C ILE A 227 8.03 -7.46 4.49
N ILE A 228 9.07 -8.17 4.07
CA ILE A 228 9.25 -8.64 2.69
C ILE A 228 9.10 -10.15 2.70
N LYS A 229 8.19 -10.69 1.89
CA LYS A 229 7.99 -12.12 1.73
C LYS A 229 8.21 -12.55 0.28
N LYS A 230 8.59 -13.82 0.13
CA LYS A 230 8.65 -14.48 -1.17
C LYS A 230 7.23 -14.86 -1.57
N GLU A 231 6.85 -14.52 -2.78
CA GLU A 231 5.63 -15.02 -3.40
C GLU A 231 5.90 -16.39 -4.06
N ASP A 232 4.90 -17.28 -4.07
CA ASP A 232 5.03 -18.61 -4.68
C ASP A 232 4.99 -18.57 -6.23
N ASP A 233 4.43 -17.50 -6.78
CA ASP A 233 4.32 -17.24 -8.20
C ASP A 233 5.23 -16.08 -8.66
N ASN A 234 5.04 -15.65 -9.92
CA ASN A 234 5.78 -14.56 -10.53
C ASN A 234 4.95 -13.26 -10.47
N SER A 235 4.38 -12.95 -9.31
CA SER A 235 3.65 -11.71 -9.06
C SER A 235 4.27 -10.91 -7.91
N TRP A 236 3.88 -9.65 -7.83
CA TRP A 236 4.24 -8.76 -6.74
C TRP A 236 2.98 -8.25 -6.08
N THR A 237 3.02 -8.08 -4.76
CA THR A 237 1.93 -7.42 -4.03
C THR A 237 2.53 -6.34 -3.14
N PHE A 238 2.09 -5.10 -3.35
CA PHE A 238 2.52 -3.97 -2.54
C PHE A 238 1.53 -3.75 -1.38
N PRO A 239 2.04 -3.64 -0.14
CA PRO A 239 1.20 -3.52 1.05
C PRO A 239 0.68 -2.10 1.24
N ASP A 240 -0.23 -1.94 2.20
CA ASP A 240 -0.70 -0.65 2.72
C ASP A 240 0.44 0.36 2.95
N ARG A 241 1.57 -0.10 3.49
CA ARG A 241 2.73 0.71 3.80
C ARG A 241 3.39 1.34 2.58
N MET A 242 3.06 0.93 1.35
CA MET A 242 3.48 1.66 0.15
C MET A 242 3.01 3.12 0.16
N LEU A 243 1.89 3.39 0.84
CA LEU A 243 1.29 4.71 0.95
C LEU A 243 2.08 5.65 1.90
N ILE A 244 2.97 5.11 2.74
CA ILE A 244 3.75 5.95 3.68
C ILE A 244 4.67 6.87 2.89
N GLY A 245 4.38 8.17 2.94
CA GLY A 245 5.11 9.21 2.20
C GLY A 245 4.77 9.29 0.70
N ASN A 246 3.78 8.53 0.24
CA ASN A 246 3.34 8.50 -1.15
C ASN A 246 1.84 8.81 -1.25
N TYR A 247 1.45 9.41 -2.37
CA TYR A 247 0.07 9.73 -2.70
C TYR A 247 -0.36 8.94 -3.94
N PHE A 248 -1.45 8.19 -3.82
CA PHE A 248 -2.00 7.38 -4.91
C PHE A 248 -3.41 7.88 -5.24
N GLU A 249 -3.66 8.21 -6.51
CA GLU A 249 -4.97 8.61 -7.02
C GLU A 249 -5.44 7.59 -8.06
N PHE A 250 -6.44 6.79 -7.70
CA PHE A 250 -7.03 5.80 -8.57
C PHE A 250 -8.11 6.44 -9.42
N GLN A 251 -8.03 6.22 -10.73
CA GLN A 251 -9.01 6.69 -11.70
C GLN A 251 -9.51 5.50 -12.54
N PRO A 252 -10.34 4.60 -11.97
CA PRO A 252 -10.74 3.34 -12.63
C PRO A 252 -11.42 3.55 -13.98
N ASP A 253 -12.34 4.52 -14.09
CA ASP A 253 -13.04 4.85 -15.34
C ASP A 253 -12.09 5.33 -16.45
N GLN A 254 -10.86 5.73 -16.10
CA GLN A 254 -9.81 6.19 -17.02
C GLN A 254 -8.65 5.19 -17.15
N HIS A 255 -8.78 4.01 -16.55
CA HIS A 255 -7.76 2.95 -16.56
C HIS A 255 -6.36 3.45 -16.19
N ARG A 256 -6.26 4.33 -15.19
CA ARG A 256 -4.98 4.84 -14.71
C ARG A 256 -4.94 5.08 -13.21
N VAL A 257 -3.73 5.03 -12.67
CA VAL A 257 -3.43 5.45 -11.30
C VAL A 257 -2.32 6.50 -11.35
N GLY A 258 -2.56 7.61 -10.65
CA GLY A 258 -1.63 8.68 -10.43
C GLY A 258 -0.82 8.43 -9.17
N ILE A 259 0.50 8.64 -9.25
CA ILE A 259 1.45 8.41 -8.17
C ILE A 259 2.31 9.64 -8.02
N ALA A 260 2.40 10.15 -6.80
CA ALA A 260 3.21 11.30 -6.45
C ALA A 260 3.82 11.10 -5.05
N ARG A 261 4.87 11.85 -4.75
CA ARG A 261 5.35 11.97 -3.38
C ARG A 261 4.35 12.79 -2.58
N LEU A 262 4.04 12.35 -1.36
CA LEU A 262 3.19 13.11 -0.45
C LEU A 262 3.87 14.43 -0.09
N ALA A 263 3.13 15.54 -0.14
CA ALA A 263 3.58 16.79 0.41
C ALA A 263 3.68 16.60 1.93
N GLY A 264 4.86 16.83 2.51
CA GLY A 264 5.01 16.79 3.96
C GLY A 264 4.08 17.82 4.59
N ASN A 265 3.30 17.43 5.61
CA ASN A 265 2.49 18.40 6.33
C ASN A 265 3.39 19.50 6.91
N ARG A 266 2.91 20.73 6.76
CA ARG A 266 3.34 21.92 7.49
C ARG A 266 3.32 21.59 8.98
N GLU A 267 4.48 21.69 9.62
CA GLU A 267 4.54 21.94 11.08
C GLU A 267 3.78 23.22 11.44
#